data_AF-A0A238UCS2-F1
#
_entry.id   AF-A0A238UCS2-F1
#
_cell.length_a   1.000
_cell.length_b   1.000
_cell.length_c   1.000
_cell.angle_alpha   90.00
_cell.angle_beta   90.00
_cell.angle_gamma   90.00
#
_symmetry.space_group_name_H-M   'P 1'
#
loop_
_entity.id
_entity.type
_entity.pdbx_description
1 polymer ?
#
loop_
_entity_poly.entity_id
_entity_poly.type
_entity_poly.pdbx_seq_one_letter_code
_entity_poly.pdbx_strand_id
1 'polypeptide(L)'
;MKFLSKSILICLTVAIVSCKKNPAESPEHKALVAEHEVMMKTHEEIEKKHASMGDDHSAMLSSHKDLKNDSLHVVNEKAHAAILGSHTSLVEKHKKLMSEHKALEEKHLTGEISLEQMVKDHEVLKKQHQEMLDEHNKMVKDHEKVKAEDAKMAAEDKSKEETTEEKK
;
A
#
# COMPACT_ATOMS: atom_id res chain seq x y z
N MET A 1 44.46 -4.68 79.46
CA MET A 1 44.23 -6.00 78.82
C MET A 1 42.90 -5.96 78.09
N LYS A 2 42.89 -6.39 76.82
CA LYS A 2 41.73 -6.83 76.01
C LYS A 2 40.76 -5.72 75.52
N PHE A 3 40.44 -5.51 74.25
CA PHE A 3 40.88 -6.07 72.95
C PHE A 3 40.61 -5.00 71.88
N LEU A 4 41.54 -4.83 70.92
CA LEU A 4 41.25 -4.22 69.62
C LEU A 4 40.28 -5.11 68.84
N SER A 5 39.31 -4.55 68.13
CA SER A 5 39.00 -5.02 66.77
C SER A 5 38.18 -4.01 65.97
N LYS A 6 38.66 -3.77 64.74
CA LYS A 6 38.12 -2.91 63.70
C LYS A 6 36.82 -3.49 63.13
N SER A 7 35.92 -2.63 62.64
CA SER A 7 35.31 -2.76 61.30
C SER A 7 34.37 -1.59 61.02
N ILE A 8 34.87 -0.63 60.25
CA ILE A 8 34.06 0.24 59.39
C ILE A 8 33.51 -0.67 58.27
N LEU A 9 32.18 -0.79 58.16
CA LEU A 9 31.57 -1.21 56.90
C LEU A 9 30.19 -0.55 56.76
N ILE A 10 30.22 0.66 56.22
CA ILE A 10 29.05 1.32 55.64
C ILE A 10 28.73 0.56 54.36
N CYS A 11 27.81 -0.40 54.42
CA CYS A 11 27.28 -1.06 53.23
C CYS A 11 26.09 -0.25 52.70
N LEU A 12 26.40 0.87 52.06
CA LEU A 12 25.48 1.63 51.21
C LEU A 12 25.21 0.77 49.97
N THR A 13 24.17 -0.06 50.00
CA THR A 13 23.70 -0.79 48.80
C THR A 13 22.33 -0.27 48.41
N VAL A 14 22.30 0.98 47.94
CA VAL A 14 21.26 1.43 47.00
C VAL A 14 21.58 0.73 45.69
N ALA A 15 21.08 -0.50 45.52
CA ALA A 15 21.04 -1.17 44.24
C ALA A 15 20.03 -0.40 43.37
N ILE A 16 20.60 0.51 42.60
CA ILE A 16 20.04 1.23 41.46
C ILE A 16 18.99 0.36 40.75
N VAL A 17 17.72 0.68 40.92
CA VAL A 17 16.64 0.23 40.01
C VAL A 17 16.84 1.00 38.70
N SER A 18 17.90 0.67 37.97
CA SER A 18 18.12 1.14 36.62
C SER A 18 17.35 0.23 35.66
N CYS A 19 16.03 0.15 35.84
CA CYS A 19 15.15 -0.43 34.85
C CYS A 19 14.81 0.64 33.80
N LYS A 20 15.79 1.02 32.97
CA LYS A 20 15.45 1.56 31.65
C LYS A 20 14.83 0.40 30.87
N LYS A 21 13.50 0.24 30.95
CA LYS A 21 12.75 -0.68 30.08
C LYS A 21 13.11 -0.30 28.64
N ASN A 22 13.50 -1.29 27.83
CA ASN A 22 13.78 -1.07 26.42
C ASN A 22 12.53 -0.44 25.77
N PRO A 23 12.61 0.77 25.18
CA PRO A 23 11.47 1.42 24.53
C PRO A 23 10.79 0.57 23.46
N ALA A 24 11.53 -0.33 22.80
CA ALA A 24 10.98 -1.29 21.84
C ALA A 24 10.02 -2.32 22.48
N GLU A 25 10.12 -2.55 23.79
CA GLU A 25 9.21 -3.43 24.53
C GLU A 25 7.94 -2.73 25.00
N SER A 26 7.80 -1.44 24.73
CA SER A 26 6.58 -0.70 25.07
C SER A 26 5.37 -1.25 24.27
N PRO A 27 4.18 -1.30 24.89
CA PRO A 27 2.95 -1.65 24.17
C PRO A 27 2.71 -0.78 22.95
N GLU A 28 3.05 0.51 23.03
CA GLU A 28 2.89 1.49 21.97
C GLU A 28 3.77 1.17 20.77
N HIS A 29 5.05 0.86 20.98
CA HIS A 29 5.96 0.46 19.90
C HIS A 29 5.49 -0.83 19.22
N LYS A 30 5.07 -1.84 20.00
CA LYS A 30 4.54 -3.10 19.46
C LYS A 30 3.28 -2.91 18.63
N ALA A 31 2.40 -1.99 19.05
CA ALA A 31 1.20 -1.64 18.30
C ALA A 31 1.55 -1.02 16.94
N LEU A 32 2.51 -0.08 16.90
CA LEU A 32 2.98 0.53 15.66
C LEU A 32 3.59 -0.50 14.69
N VAL A 33 4.40 -1.43 15.19
CA VAL A 33 4.95 -2.52 14.37
C VAL A 33 3.84 -3.39 13.77
N ALA A 34 2.83 -3.74 14.56
CA ALA A 34 1.69 -4.51 14.06
C ALA A 34 0.87 -3.76 13.00
N GLU A 35 0.62 -2.45 13.20
CA GLU A 35 -0.04 -1.63 12.18
C GLU A 35 0.79 -1.55 10.89
N HIS A 36 2.10 -1.43 11.00
CA HIS A 36 3.01 -1.43 9.87
C HIS A 36 2.94 -2.74 9.08
N GLU A 37 2.96 -3.90 9.74
CA GLU A 37 2.83 -5.20 9.06
C GLU A 37 1.51 -5.33 8.29
N VAL A 38 0.41 -4.81 8.84
CA VAL A 38 -0.89 -4.79 8.14
C VAL A 38 -0.83 -3.89 6.91
N MET A 39 -0.17 -2.74 7.01
CA MET A 39 0.02 -1.84 5.87
C MET A 39 0.85 -2.50 4.77
N MET A 40 1.95 -3.18 5.11
CA MET A 40 2.78 -3.91 4.14
C MET A 40 2.00 -4.99 3.39
N LYS A 41 1.17 -5.77 4.09
CA LYS A 41 0.29 -6.76 3.44
C LYS A 41 -0.70 -6.10 2.48
N THR A 42 -1.26 -4.98 2.88
CA THR A 42 -2.17 -4.19 2.04
C THR A 42 -1.46 -3.71 0.76
N HIS A 43 -0.19 -3.31 0.87
CA HIS A 43 0.63 -2.92 -0.27
C HIS A 43 0.86 -4.06 -1.26
N GLU A 44 1.21 -5.25 -0.77
CA GLU A 44 1.38 -6.44 -1.62
C GLU A 44 0.10 -6.82 -2.38
N GLU A 45 -1.06 -6.67 -1.73
CA GLU A 45 -2.36 -6.92 -2.36
C GLU A 45 -2.69 -5.92 -3.47
N ILE A 46 -2.37 -4.64 -3.24
CA ILE A 46 -2.54 -3.57 -4.25
C ILE A 46 -1.64 -3.83 -5.46
N GLU A 47 -0.37 -4.20 -5.25
CA GLU A 47 0.55 -4.52 -6.34
C GLU A 47 0.06 -5.68 -7.22
N LYS A 48 -0.51 -6.73 -6.62
CA LYS A 48 -1.09 -7.85 -7.37
C LYS A 48 -2.29 -7.42 -8.21
N LYS A 49 -3.19 -6.60 -7.65
CA LYS A 49 -4.33 -6.04 -8.40
C LYS A 49 -3.84 -5.18 -9.54
N HIS A 50 -2.81 -4.38 -9.29
CA HIS A 50 -2.19 -3.56 -10.29
C HIS A 50 -1.67 -4.38 -11.48
N ALA A 51 -0.92 -5.45 -11.24
CA ALA A 51 -0.45 -6.34 -12.30
C ALA A 51 -1.63 -6.90 -13.13
N SER A 52 -2.69 -7.38 -12.47
CA SER A 52 -3.88 -7.92 -13.14
C SER A 52 -4.58 -6.89 -14.03
N MET A 53 -4.64 -5.62 -13.64
CA MET A 53 -5.23 -4.56 -14.48
C MET A 53 -4.42 -4.31 -15.75
N GLY A 54 -3.09 -4.46 -15.68
CA GLY A 54 -2.20 -4.37 -16.84
C GLY A 54 -2.41 -5.53 -17.82
N ASP A 55 -2.61 -6.74 -17.30
CA ASP A 55 -2.93 -7.92 -18.11
C ASP A 55 -4.29 -7.79 -18.80
N ASP A 56 -5.32 -7.35 -18.07
CA ASP A 56 -6.66 -7.09 -18.60
C ASP A 56 -6.61 -6.08 -19.77
N HIS A 57 -5.84 -5.00 -19.62
CA HIS A 57 -5.69 -4.01 -20.67
C HIS A 57 -5.00 -4.58 -21.91
N SER A 58 -3.96 -5.38 -21.72
CA SER A 58 -3.22 -6.01 -22.82
C SER A 58 -4.10 -7.00 -23.58
N ALA A 59 -4.95 -7.75 -22.88
CA ALA A 59 -5.94 -8.65 -23.48
C ALA A 59 -6.96 -7.89 -24.32
N MET A 60 -7.49 -6.77 -23.82
CA MET A 60 -8.43 -5.92 -24.55
C MET A 60 -7.81 -5.31 -25.81
N LEU A 61 -6.60 -4.73 -25.72
CA LEU A 61 -5.92 -4.19 -26.90
C LEU A 61 -5.71 -5.26 -27.98
N SER A 62 -5.48 -6.50 -27.56
CA SER A 62 -5.37 -7.63 -28.49
C SER A 62 -6.71 -8.02 -29.10
N SER A 63 -7.82 -7.99 -28.35
CA SER A 63 -9.15 -8.33 -28.89
C SER A 63 -9.67 -7.25 -29.85
N HIS A 64 -9.30 -5.99 -29.65
CA HIS A 64 -9.77 -4.87 -30.46
C HIS A 64 -8.95 -4.65 -31.74
N LYS A 65 -7.77 -5.27 -31.86
CA LYS A 65 -6.83 -5.02 -32.97
C LYS A 65 -7.43 -5.20 -34.36
N ASP A 66 -8.33 -6.18 -34.50
CA ASP A 66 -8.94 -6.55 -35.78
C ASP A 66 -10.42 -6.09 -35.89
N LEU A 67 -10.96 -5.42 -34.86
CA LEU A 67 -12.32 -4.89 -34.87
C LEU A 67 -12.38 -3.59 -35.68
N LYS A 68 -13.48 -3.40 -36.40
CA LYS A 68 -13.73 -2.16 -37.14
C LYS A 68 -14.02 -1.07 -36.11
N ASN A 69 -13.00 -0.28 -35.78
CA ASN A 69 -13.04 0.73 -34.72
C ASN A 69 -14.22 1.70 -34.91
N ASP A 70 -15.32 1.45 -34.22
CA ASP A 70 -16.47 2.34 -34.18
C ASP A 70 -16.31 3.34 -33.03
N SER A 71 -17.20 4.33 -32.97
CA SER A 71 -17.06 5.42 -32.01
C SER A 71 -17.12 4.96 -30.55
N LEU A 72 -17.65 3.77 -30.25
CA LEU A 72 -17.78 3.24 -28.89
C LEU A 72 -16.48 2.58 -28.44
N HIS A 73 -15.86 1.77 -29.31
CA HIS A 73 -14.56 1.14 -29.02
C HIS A 73 -13.48 2.18 -28.71
N VAL A 74 -13.38 3.25 -29.50
CA VAL A 74 -12.43 4.35 -29.24
C VAL A 74 -12.66 4.99 -27.87
N VAL A 75 -13.91 5.14 -27.44
CA VAL A 75 -14.24 5.74 -26.14
C VAL A 75 -13.82 4.82 -25.00
N ASN A 76 -14.08 3.52 -25.13
CA ASN A 76 -13.70 2.52 -24.14
C ASN A 76 -12.17 2.40 -23.99
N GLU A 77 -11.45 2.37 -25.12
CA GLU A 77 -9.98 2.34 -25.12
C GLU A 77 -9.38 3.57 -24.43
N LYS A 78 -9.95 4.76 -24.68
CA LYS A 78 -9.53 5.99 -23.99
C LYS A 78 -9.81 5.94 -22.49
N ALA A 79 -10.94 5.38 -22.08
CA ALA A 79 -11.25 5.21 -20.66
C ALA A 79 -10.25 4.28 -19.97
N HIS A 80 -9.91 3.15 -20.61
CA HIS A 80 -8.86 2.25 -20.14
C HIS A 80 -7.49 2.94 -20.04
N ALA A 81 -7.08 3.68 -21.07
CA ALA A 81 -5.81 4.40 -21.06
C ALA A 81 -5.74 5.44 -19.93
N ALA A 82 -6.85 6.12 -19.64
CA ALA A 82 -6.95 7.04 -18.51
C ALA A 82 -6.83 6.33 -17.14
N ILE A 83 -7.41 5.14 -17.01
CA ILE A 83 -7.25 4.30 -15.82
C ILE A 83 -5.80 3.86 -15.67
N LEU A 84 -5.11 3.47 -16.74
CA LEU A 84 -3.69 3.09 -16.70
C LEU A 84 -2.79 4.28 -16.29
N GLY A 85 -3.10 5.48 -16.77
CA GLY A 85 -2.42 6.70 -16.33
C GLY A 85 -2.62 6.96 -14.83
N SER A 86 -3.87 6.82 -14.36
CA SER A 86 -4.22 6.98 -12.93
C SER A 86 -3.51 5.94 -12.07
N HIS A 87 -3.46 4.70 -12.53
CA HIS A 87 -2.73 3.60 -11.91
C HIS A 87 -1.25 3.90 -11.78
N THR A 88 -0.60 4.37 -12.86
CA THR A 88 0.83 4.70 -12.84
C THR A 88 1.11 5.77 -11.79
N SER A 89 0.25 6.80 -11.72
CA SER A 89 0.36 7.83 -10.68
C SER A 89 0.20 7.26 -9.27
N LEU A 90 -0.75 6.34 -9.07
CA LEU A 90 -1.00 5.71 -7.78
C LEU A 90 0.19 4.84 -7.32
N VAL A 91 0.80 4.08 -8.24
CA VAL A 91 2.03 3.30 -7.99
C VAL A 91 3.16 4.23 -7.52
N GLU A 92 3.35 5.37 -8.16
CA GLU A 92 4.41 6.32 -7.76
C GLU A 92 4.11 6.96 -6.39
N LYS A 93 2.86 7.31 -6.09
CA LYS A 93 2.45 7.77 -4.75
C LYS A 93 2.74 6.71 -3.69
N HIS A 94 2.44 5.45 -4.01
CA HIS A 94 2.67 4.32 -3.11
C HIS A 94 4.17 4.09 -2.84
N LYS A 95 5.02 4.09 -3.88
CA LYS A 95 6.49 4.03 -3.71
C LYS A 95 7.03 5.16 -2.84
N LYS A 96 6.49 6.38 -3.02
CA LYS A 96 6.87 7.53 -2.19
C LYS A 96 6.50 7.29 -0.72
N LEU A 97 5.27 6.85 -0.44
CA LEU A 97 4.81 6.54 0.92
C LEU A 97 5.67 5.46 1.59
N MET A 98 6.05 4.42 0.84
CA MET A 98 6.98 3.39 1.31
C MET A 98 8.34 3.96 1.71
N SER A 99 8.89 4.85 0.88
CA SER A 99 10.15 5.54 1.16
C SER A 99 10.05 6.41 2.42
N GLU A 100 8.93 7.13 2.60
CA GLU A 100 8.69 7.93 3.80
C GLU A 100 8.58 7.09 5.07
N HIS A 101 7.92 5.93 5.00
CA HIS A 101 7.88 4.97 6.10
C HIS A 101 9.27 4.45 6.47
N LYS A 102 10.06 4.02 5.48
CA LYS A 102 11.42 3.53 5.71
C LYS A 102 12.30 4.61 6.34
N ALA A 103 12.21 5.85 5.87
CA ALA A 103 12.95 6.96 6.44
C ALA A 103 12.54 7.24 7.90
N LEU A 104 11.23 7.14 8.22
CA LEU A 104 10.75 7.29 9.59
C LEU A 104 11.29 6.19 10.51
N GLU A 105 11.28 4.94 10.04
CA GLU A 105 11.83 3.80 10.75
C GLU A 105 13.33 3.97 11.01
N GLU A 106 14.11 4.31 9.99
CA GLU A 106 15.55 4.55 10.11
C GLU A 106 15.86 5.63 11.14
N LYS A 107 15.15 6.77 11.10
CA LYS A 107 15.30 7.85 12.09
C LYS A 107 14.97 7.41 13.51
N HIS A 108 13.95 6.57 13.68
CA HIS A 108 13.60 6.04 14.99
C HIS A 108 14.67 5.06 15.50
N LEU A 109 15.14 4.15 14.64
CA LEU A 109 16.17 3.16 14.95
C LEU A 109 17.51 3.79 15.33
N THR A 110 17.90 4.89 14.68
CA THR A 110 19.13 5.63 15.00
C THR A 110 18.99 6.56 16.21
N GLY A 111 17.77 6.70 16.75
CA GLY A 111 17.46 7.61 17.86
C GLY A 111 17.45 9.08 17.47
N GLU A 112 17.38 9.40 16.17
CA GLU A 112 17.26 10.77 15.66
C GLU A 112 15.93 11.42 16.09
N ILE A 113 14.87 10.61 16.24
CA ILE A 113 13.55 11.04 16.69
C ILE A 113 13.08 10.24 17.92
N SER A 114 12.28 10.87 18.78
CA SER A 114 11.65 10.21 19.92
C SER A 114 10.48 9.33 19.50
N LEU A 115 10.02 8.45 20.41
CA LEU A 115 8.80 7.66 20.19
C LEU A 115 7.57 8.57 20.00
N GLU A 116 7.47 9.66 20.75
CA GLU A 116 6.37 10.61 20.62
C GLU A 116 6.36 11.30 19.24
N GLN A 117 7.54 11.60 18.69
CA GLN A 117 7.65 12.15 17.34
C GLN A 117 7.33 11.10 16.29
N MET A 118 7.83 9.86 16.45
CA MET A 118 7.51 8.73 15.57
C MET A 118 6.01 8.49 15.48
N VAL A 119 5.29 8.50 16.61
CA VAL A 119 3.83 8.34 16.65
C VAL A 119 3.13 9.43 15.83
N LYS A 120 3.52 10.69 16.00
CA LYS A 120 2.92 11.81 15.25
C LYS A 120 3.13 11.68 13.76
N ASP A 121 4.34 11.34 13.35
CA ASP A 121 4.68 11.18 11.94
C ASP A 121 4.00 9.95 11.34
N HIS A 122 3.88 8.87 12.11
CA HIS A 122 3.13 7.68 11.72
C HIS A 122 1.65 7.98 11.47
N GLU A 123 1.00 8.81 12.29
CA GLU A 123 -0.39 9.23 12.06
C GLU A 123 -0.56 10.02 10.75
N VAL A 124 0.43 10.82 10.36
CA VAL A 124 0.44 11.50 9.06
C VAL A 124 0.52 10.48 7.92
N LEU A 125 1.44 9.52 8.01
CA LEU A 125 1.61 8.47 7.00
C LEU A 125 0.36 7.58 6.90
N LYS A 126 -0.27 7.26 8.03
CA LYS A 126 -1.53 6.51 8.10
C LYS A 126 -2.65 7.22 7.36
N LYS A 127 -2.76 8.54 7.52
CA LYS A 127 -3.74 9.35 6.77
C LYS A 127 -3.45 9.32 5.27
N GLN A 128 -2.20 9.50 4.86
CA GLN A 128 -1.81 9.41 3.46
C GLN A 128 -2.08 8.02 2.87
N HIS A 129 -1.85 6.96 3.65
CA HIS A 129 -2.17 5.60 3.27
C HIS A 129 -3.68 5.43 3.03
N GLN A 130 -4.52 5.98 3.91
CA GLN A 130 -5.97 5.92 3.74
C GLN A 130 -6.45 6.68 2.49
N GLU A 131 -5.91 7.87 2.23
CA GLU A 131 -6.21 8.63 1.02
C GLU A 131 -5.83 7.84 -0.24
N MET A 132 -4.68 7.18 -0.23
CA MET A 132 -4.23 6.29 -1.31
C MET A 132 -5.17 5.09 -1.50
N LEU A 133 -5.63 4.48 -0.41
CA LEU A 133 -6.60 3.38 -0.47
C LEU A 133 -7.95 3.80 -1.07
N ASP A 134 -8.42 5.01 -0.74
CA ASP A 134 -9.66 5.54 -1.28
C ASP A 134 -9.54 5.79 -2.80
N GLU A 135 -8.42 6.35 -3.23
CA GLU A 135 -8.08 6.50 -4.66
C GLU A 135 -8.00 5.15 -5.38
N HIS A 136 -7.30 4.17 -4.79
CA HIS A 136 -7.18 2.81 -5.31
C HIS A 136 -8.57 2.18 -5.50
N ASN A 137 -9.42 2.25 -4.47
CA ASN A 137 -10.75 1.67 -4.51
C ASN A 137 -11.65 2.33 -5.57
N LYS A 138 -11.50 3.64 -5.79
CA LYS A 138 -12.18 4.33 -6.89
C LYS A 138 -11.70 3.82 -8.24
N MET A 139 -10.39 3.73 -8.43
CA MET A 139 -9.78 3.25 -9.68
C MET A 139 -10.21 1.82 -10.01
N VAL A 140 -10.23 0.92 -9.02
CA VAL A 140 -10.71 -0.46 -9.20
C VAL A 140 -12.18 -0.46 -9.66
N LYS A 141 -13.05 0.32 -9.03
CA LYS A 141 -14.46 0.42 -9.45
C LYS A 141 -14.61 0.96 -10.87
N ASP A 142 -13.79 1.94 -11.25
CA ASP A 142 -13.81 2.49 -12.60
C ASP A 142 -13.34 1.42 -13.60
N HIS A 143 -12.28 0.66 -13.28
CA HIS A 143 -11.82 -0.46 -14.09
C HIS A 143 -12.85 -1.57 -14.30
N GLU A 144 -13.56 -1.98 -13.24
CA GLU A 144 -14.61 -3.00 -13.36
C GLU A 144 -15.75 -2.54 -14.30
N LYS A 145 -16.09 -1.24 -14.30
CA LYS A 145 -17.09 -0.72 -15.23
C LYS A 145 -16.61 -0.80 -16.67
N VAL A 146 -15.38 -0.37 -16.95
CA VAL A 146 -14.85 -0.37 -18.31
C VAL A 146 -14.68 -1.81 -18.83
N LYS A 147 -14.25 -2.76 -17.99
CA LYS A 147 -14.27 -4.19 -18.32
C LYS A 147 -15.67 -4.71 -18.65
N ALA A 148 -16.70 -4.29 -17.92
CA ALA A 148 -18.07 -4.71 -18.18
C ALA A 148 -18.62 -4.10 -19.47
N GLU A 149 -18.25 -2.87 -19.80
CA GLU A 149 -18.57 -2.22 -21.08
C GLU A 149 -17.87 -2.94 -22.24
N ASP A 150 -16.59 -3.27 -22.07
CA ASP A 150 -15.79 -4.04 -23.03
C ASP A 150 -16.42 -5.40 -23.36
N ALA A 151 -16.80 -6.15 -22.33
CA ALA A 151 -17.43 -7.46 -22.48
C ALA A 151 -18.78 -7.38 -23.23
N LYS A 152 -19.55 -6.30 -23.03
CA LYS A 152 -20.81 -6.09 -23.75
C LYS A 152 -20.55 -5.82 -25.24
N MET A 153 -19.61 -4.93 -25.56
CA MET A 153 -19.26 -4.61 -26.94
C MET A 153 -18.75 -5.85 -27.68
N ALA A 154 -17.88 -6.65 -27.05
CA ALA A 154 -17.40 -7.90 -27.63
C ALA A 154 -18.53 -8.90 -27.94
N ALA A 155 -19.56 -8.98 -27.06
CA ALA A 155 -20.73 -9.83 -27.30
C ALA A 155 -21.61 -9.31 -28.46
N GLU A 156 -21.80 -7.99 -28.53
CA GLU A 156 -22.55 -7.36 -29.62
C GLU A 156 -21.88 -7.59 -30.97
N ASP A 157 -20.56 -7.43 -31.05
CA ASP A 157 -19.81 -7.61 -32.30
C ASP A 157 -19.86 -9.04 -32.80
N LYS A 158 -19.76 -10.02 -31.90
CA LYS A 158 -19.96 -11.43 -32.25
C LYS A 158 -21.35 -11.70 -32.83
N SER A 159 -22.40 -11.11 -32.25
CA SER A 159 -23.77 -11.26 -32.76
C SER A 159 -23.99 -10.62 -34.14
N LYS A 160 -23.31 -9.50 -34.43
CA LYS A 160 -23.35 -8.84 -35.74
C LYS A 160 -22.64 -9.66 -36.81
N GLU A 161 -21.54 -10.34 -36.46
CA GLU A 161 -20.80 -11.22 -37.36
C GLU A 161 -21.64 -12.45 -37.75
N GLU A 162 -22.25 -13.13 -36.77
CA GLU A 162 -23.13 -14.30 -36.98
C GLU A 162 -24.36 -13.96 -37.84
N THR A 163 -25.02 -12.81 -37.59
CA THR A 163 -26.18 -12.36 -38.39
C THR A 163 -25.82 -11.91 -39.81
N THR A 164 -24.56 -11.56 -40.06
CA THR A 164 -24.08 -11.17 -41.40
C THR A 164 -23.71 -12.40 -42.23
N GLU A 165 -23.19 -13.46 -41.61
CA GLU A 165 -22.93 -14.75 -42.29
C GLU A 165 -24.21 -15.51 -42.64
N GLU A 166 -25.25 -15.52 -41.79
CA GLU A 166 -26.54 -16.18 -42.09
C GLU A 166 -27.31 -15.57 -43.28
N LYS A 167 -27.01 -14.33 -43.66
CA LYS A 167 -27.67 -13.62 -44.77
C LYS A 167 -26.96 -13.75 -46.12
N LYS A 168 -25.84 -14.48 -46.19
CA LYS A 168 -25.03 -14.65 -47.40
C LYS A 168 -25.19 -16.04 -48.00
#